data_AF-A0A7W0W549-F1
#
_entry.id   AF-A0A7W0W549-F1
#
_cell.length_a   1.000
_cell.length_b   1.000
_cell.length_c   1.000
_cell.angle_alpha   90.00
_cell.angle_beta   90.00
_cell.angle_gamma   90.00
#
_symmetry.space_group_name_H-M   'P 1'
#
loop_
_entity.id
_entity.type
_entity.pdbx_description
1 polymer ?
#
loop_
_entity_poly.entity_id
_entity_poly.type
_entity_poly.pdbx_seq_one_letter_code
_entity_poly.pdbx_strand_id
1 'polypeptide(L)'
;MVRYEVTVETAPELGAAFEDYMRQKHIPEIFATGCFISIHFDRADATHFRTSYLAATQADFERYLSDHAQHFRGDFAAHFPAGASAARNVWTEIERWG
;
A
#
# COMPACT_ATOMS: atom_id res chain seq x y z
N MET A 1 4.81 -1.34 -17.02
CA MET A 1 4.02 -1.25 -15.78
C MET A 1 4.97 -1.27 -14.60
N VAL A 2 4.60 -0.59 -13.51
CA VAL A 2 5.43 -0.53 -12.29
C VAL A 2 4.69 -1.23 -11.17
N ARG A 3 5.36 -2.15 -10.47
CA ARG A 3 4.82 -2.79 -9.27
C ARG A 3 5.43 -2.13 -8.05
N TYR A 4 4.57 -1.59 -7.20
CA TYR A 4 4.96 -1.03 -5.91
C TYR A 4 4.35 -1.92 -4.82
N GLU A 5 5.15 -2.31 -3.84
CA GLU A 5 4.68 -3.18 -2.77
C GLU A 5 4.97 -2.55 -1.42
N VAL A 6 3.99 -2.66 -0.52
CA VAL A 6 4.10 -2.26 0.87
C VAL A 6 3.78 -3.47 1.73
N THR A 7 4.71 -3.89 2.58
CA THR A 7 4.41 -4.83 3.66
C THR A 7 4.28 -4.06 4.96
N VAL A 8 3.35 -4.50 5.81
CA VAL A 8 3.14 -3.91 7.14
C VAL A 8 3.09 -5.02 8.18
N GLU A 9 3.90 -4.87 9.22
CA GLU A 9 3.82 -5.66 10.44
C GLU A 9 3.23 -4.79 11.55
N THR A 10 2.19 -5.29 12.22
CA THR A 10 1.52 -4.59 13.32
C THR A 10 1.75 -5.27 14.66
N ALA A 11 1.65 -4.51 15.74
CA ALA A 11 1.41 -5.08 17.06
C ALA A 11 0.10 -5.90 17.05
N PRO A 12 0.00 -7.00 17.81
CA PRO A 12 -1.17 -7.89 17.80
C PRO A 12 -2.51 -7.17 18.02
N GLU A 13 -2.55 -6.20 18.92
CA GLU A 13 -3.73 -5.42 19.27
C GLU A 13 -4.20 -4.47 18.16
N LEU A 14 -3.35 -4.16 17.19
CA LEU A 14 -3.66 -3.23 16.09
C LEU A 14 -4.12 -3.94 14.81
N GLY A 15 -3.88 -5.25 14.67
CA GLY A 15 -4.07 -5.97 13.40
C GLY A 15 -5.47 -5.81 12.79
N ALA A 16 -6.52 -6.01 13.60
CA ALA A 16 -7.90 -5.86 13.13
C ALA A 16 -8.25 -4.42 12.74
N ALA A 17 -7.82 -3.43 13.55
CA ALA A 17 -8.05 -2.02 13.26
C ALA A 17 -7.29 -1.55 12.01
N PHE A 18 -6.07 -2.06 11.81
CA PHE A 18 -5.28 -1.82 10.61
C PHE A 18 -5.94 -2.40 9.37
N GLU A 19 -6.39 -3.67 9.43
CA GLU A 19 -7.10 -4.31 8.31
C GLU A 19 -8.34 -3.51 7.89
N ASP A 20 -9.16 -3.09 8.86
CA ASP A 20 -10.36 -2.30 8.60
C ASP A 20 -10.03 -0.92 8.01
N TYR A 21 -9.03 -0.21 8.57
CA TYR A 21 -8.57 1.07 8.02
C TYR A 21 -8.09 0.94 6.57
N MET A 22 -7.30 -0.09 6.27
CA MET A 22 -6.79 -0.33 4.92
C MET A 22 -7.93 -0.58 3.93
N ARG A 23 -8.91 -1.40 4.31
CA ARG A 23 -10.03 -1.80 3.45
C ARG A 23 -11.08 -0.71 3.24
N GLN A 24 -11.40 0.05 4.29
CA GLN A 24 -12.53 0.98 4.27
C GLN A 24 -12.13 2.41 3.88
N LYS A 25 -10.84 2.75 4.00
CA LYS A 25 -10.37 4.13 3.76
C LYS A 25 -9.13 4.17 2.88
N HIS A 26 -8.01 3.65 3.37
CA HIS A 26 -6.70 3.94 2.78
C HIS A 26 -6.57 3.46 1.33
N ILE A 27 -6.87 2.19 1.07
CA ILE A 27 -6.75 1.62 -0.28
C ILE A 27 -7.79 2.21 -1.24
N PRO A 28 -9.09 2.32 -0.87
CA PRO A 28 -10.07 2.99 -1.71
C PRO A 28 -9.67 4.42 -2.11
N GLU A 29 -9.15 5.22 -1.18
CA GLU A 29 -8.71 6.59 -1.45
C GLU A 29 -7.49 6.63 -2.36
N ILE A 30 -6.50 5.74 -2.16
CA ILE A 30 -5.35 5.62 -3.07
C ILE A 30 -5.83 5.23 -4.47
N PHE A 31 -6.75 4.27 -4.60
CA PHE A 31 -7.28 3.85 -5.89
C PHE A 31 -8.00 4.99 -6.62
N ALA A 32 -8.74 5.83 -5.89
CA ALA A 32 -9.45 6.98 -6.43
C ALA A 32 -8.52 8.06 -7.05
N THR A 33 -7.22 8.06 -6.74
CA THR A 33 -6.24 8.94 -7.41
C THR A 33 -6.05 8.63 -8.90
N GLY A 34 -6.43 7.42 -9.32
CA GLY A 34 -6.21 6.93 -10.68
C GLY A 34 -4.74 6.71 -11.04
N CYS A 35 -3.81 6.69 -10.07
CA CYS A 35 -2.40 6.39 -10.32
C CYS A 35 -2.12 4.88 -10.44
N PHE A 36 -3.04 4.05 -9.95
CA PHE A 36 -2.92 2.59 -9.99
C PHE A 36 -4.13 1.98 -10.70
N ILE A 37 -3.86 0.99 -11.56
CA ILE A 37 -4.90 0.25 -12.30
C ILE A 37 -5.37 -1.00 -11.55
N SER A 38 -4.59 -1.47 -10.58
CA SER A 38 -4.97 -2.55 -9.68
C SER A 38 -4.24 -2.41 -8.35
N ILE A 39 -4.92 -2.79 -7.26
CA ILE A 39 -4.37 -2.87 -5.92
C ILE A 39 -4.87 -4.17 -5.30
N HIS A 40 -3.96 -5.01 -4.79
CA HIS A 40 -4.28 -6.21 -4.03
C HIS A 40 -3.84 -6.03 -2.58
N PHE A 41 -4.70 -6.43 -1.65
CA PHE A 41 -4.41 -6.43 -0.23
C PHE A 41 -4.57 -7.84 0.32
N ASP A 42 -3.47 -8.35 0.87
CA ASP A 42 -3.35 -9.69 1.39
C ASP A 42 -2.90 -9.65 2.86
N ARG A 43 -3.19 -10.71 3.60
CA ARG A 43 -2.59 -10.95 4.92
C ARG A 43 -1.98 -12.34 4.97
N ALA A 44 -0.81 -12.46 5.60
CA ALA A 44 -0.18 -13.74 5.88
C ALA A 44 -0.71 -14.34 7.19
N ASP A 45 -0.95 -13.49 8.19
CA ASP A 45 -1.56 -13.81 9.48
C ASP A 45 -2.28 -12.58 10.07
N ALA A 46 -2.54 -12.57 11.39
CA ALA A 46 -3.26 -11.48 12.06
C ALA A 46 -2.46 -10.16 12.17
N THR A 47 -1.15 -10.18 11.97
CA THR A 47 -0.25 -9.03 12.15
C THR A 47 0.57 -8.69 10.91
N HIS A 48 0.62 -9.56 9.91
CA HIS A 48 1.42 -9.38 8.70
C HIS A 48 0.56 -9.18 7.46
N PHE A 49 0.69 -8.01 6.85
CA PHE A 49 -0.09 -7.58 5.70
C PHE A 49 0.81 -7.20 4.52
N ARG A 50 0.26 -7.33 3.32
CA ARG A 50 0.91 -6.92 2.07
C ARG A 50 -0.09 -6.20 1.19
N THR A 51 0.33 -5.07 0.62
CA THR A 51 -0.40 -4.38 -0.43
C THR A 51 0.46 -4.28 -1.68
N SER A 52 -0.03 -4.80 -2.79
CA SER A 52 0.65 -4.74 -4.09
C SER A 52 -0.13 -3.81 -5.01
N TYR A 53 0.52 -2.75 -5.48
CA TYR A 53 -0.03 -1.72 -6.35
C TYR A 53 0.57 -1.86 -7.76
N LEU A 54 -0.26 -1.75 -8.79
CA LEU A 54 0.16 -1.80 -10.19
C LEU A 54 -0.15 -0.47 -10.88
N ALA A 55 0.88 0.28 -11.25
CA ALA A 55 0.74 1.46 -12.10
C ALA A 55 0.92 1.06 -13.58
N ALA A 56 0.09 1.63 -14.46
CA ALA A 56 0.17 1.34 -15.90
C ALA A 56 1.51 1.83 -16.48
N THR A 57 1.93 3.03 -16.08
CA THR A 57 3.14 3.69 -16.58
C THR A 57 4.06 4.15 -15.43
N GLN A 58 5.30 4.47 -15.78
CA GLN A 58 6.25 5.10 -14.85
C GLN A 58 5.77 6.49 -14.41
N ALA A 59 5.19 7.27 -15.33
CA ALA A 59 4.68 8.61 -15.04
C ALA A 59 3.52 8.59 -14.03
N ASP A 60 2.63 7.58 -14.07
CA ASP A 60 1.57 7.42 -13.07
C ASP A 60 2.14 7.13 -11.68
N PHE A 61 3.17 6.29 -11.60
CA PHE A 61 3.83 6.00 -10.34
C PHE A 61 4.56 7.23 -9.78
N GLU A 62 5.23 8.00 -10.64
CA GLU A 62 5.89 9.25 -10.25
C GLU A 62 4.87 10.28 -9.75
N ARG A 63 3.73 10.44 -10.43
CA ARG A 63 2.61 11.28 -9.97
C ARG A 63 2.11 10.86 -8.59
N TYR A 64 1.97 9.56 -8.33
CA TYR A 64 1.64 9.09 -6.98
C TYR A 64 2.69 9.51 -5.95
N LEU A 65 3.98 9.36 -6.25
CA LEU A 65 5.05 9.72 -5.33
C LEU A 65 5.12 11.22 -5.05
N SER A 66 4.96 12.07 -6.07
CA SER A 66 5.05 13.53 -5.93
C SER A 66 3.82 14.15 -5.30
N ASP A 67 2.62 13.72 -5.72
CA ASP A 67 1.40 14.47 -5.44
C ASP A 67 0.59 13.87 -4.28
N HIS A 68 0.76 12.58 -4.01
CA HIS A 68 -0.16 11.83 -3.15
C HIS A 68 0.52 11.10 -1.98
N ALA A 69 1.72 10.55 -2.20
CA ALA A 69 2.35 9.64 -1.24
C ALA A 69 2.61 10.29 0.13
N GLN A 70 2.95 11.58 0.18
CA GLN A 70 3.15 12.29 1.44
C GLN A 70 1.86 12.36 2.27
N HIS A 71 0.74 12.70 1.63
CA HIS A 71 -0.57 12.78 2.29
C HIS A 71 -0.97 11.42 2.90
N PHE A 72 -0.90 10.36 2.10
CA PHE A 72 -1.27 9.01 2.56
C PHE A 72 -0.35 8.46 3.64
N ARG A 73 0.96 8.73 3.57
CA ARG A 73 1.90 8.36 4.64
C ARG A 73 1.61 9.12 5.93
N GLY A 74 1.23 10.39 5.83
CA GLY A 74 0.81 11.22 6.96
C GLY A 74 -0.49 10.72 7.60
N ASP A 75 -1.52 10.44 6.80
CA ASP A 75 -2.79 9.88 7.30
C ASP A 75 -2.57 8.52 7.99
N PHE A 76 -1.77 7.64 7.39
CA PHE A 76 -1.38 6.37 8.01
C PHE A 76 -0.68 6.58 9.36
N ALA A 77 0.31 7.48 9.44
CA ALA A 77 1.03 7.77 10.68
C ALA A 77 0.12 8.42 11.75
N ALA A 78 -0.90 9.18 11.35
CA ALA A 78 -1.87 9.75 12.28
C ALA A 78 -2.81 8.68 12.89
N HIS A 79 -3.17 7.64 12.12
CA HIS A 79 -4.00 6.53 12.61
C HIS A 79 -3.19 5.50 13.41
N PHE A 80 -1.93 5.28 13.02
CA PHE A 80 -1.03 4.31 13.65
C PHE A 80 0.32 4.97 14.01
N PRO A 81 0.35 5.85 15.04
CA PRO A 81 1.56 6.58 15.42
C PRO A 81 2.68 5.68 15.96
N ALA A 82 2.34 4.48 16.42
CA ALA A 82 3.26 3.44 16.86
C ALA A 82 2.66 2.06 16.61
N GLY A 83 3.50 1.03 16.62
CA GLY A 83 3.05 -0.36 16.54
C GLY A 83 2.66 -0.83 15.13
N ALA A 84 2.89 -0.05 14.08
CA ALA A 84 2.75 -0.50 12.69
C ALA A 84 3.97 -0.07 11.87
N SER A 85 4.72 -1.03 11.35
CA SER A 85 5.98 -0.82 10.65
C SER A 85 5.83 -1.19 9.17
N ALA A 86 6.09 -0.23 8.27
CA ALA A 86 5.90 -0.42 6.84
C ALA A 86 7.24 -0.51 6.09
N ALA A 87 7.44 -1.59 5.33
CA ALA A 87 8.54 -1.74 4.37
C ALA A 87 8.03 -1.63 2.93
N ARG A 88 8.88 -1.18 2.01
CA ARG A 88 8.48 -0.76 0.66
C ARG A 88 9.48 -1.22 -0.39
N ASN A 89 8.99 -1.74 -1.50
CA ASN A 89 9.80 -2.11 -2.66
C ASN A 89 9.14 -1.63 -3.95
N VAL A 90 9.97 -1.27 -4.93
CA VAL A 90 9.56 -1.03 -6.32
C VAL A 90 10.19 -2.12 -7.17
N TRP A 91 9.37 -2.83 -7.92
CA TRP A 91 9.78 -4.00 -8.69
C TRP A 91 9.69 -3.72 -10.18
N THR A 92 10.76 -4.12 -10.89
CA THR A 92 10.77 -4.24 -12.35
C THR A 92 10.47 -5.69 -12.70
N GLU A 93 9.45 -5.91 -13.53
CA GLU A 93 9.14 -7.25 -14.04
C GLU A 93 10.24 -7.69 -15.00
N ILE A 94 10.89 -8.82 -14.70
CA ILE A 94 11.92 -9.42 -15.56
C ILE A 94 11.28 -10.44 -16.51
N GLU A 95 10.39 -11.28 -15.99
CA GLU A 95 9.67 -12.31 -16.74
C GLU A 95 8.38 -12.69 -15.98
N ARG A 96 7.39 -13.23 -16.70
CA ARG A 96 6.14 -13.76 -16.14
C ARG A 96 5.77 -15.04 -16.87
N TRP A 97 5.55 -16.11 -16.12
CA TRP A 97 5.06 -17.39 -16.66
C TRP A 97 3.58 -17.57 -16.31
N GLY A 98 2.78 -17.97 -17.30
CA GLY A 98 1.34 -18.17 -17.17
C GLY A 98 0.68 -18.45 -18.51
#